data_AF-A0A945BK59-F1
#
_entry.id   AF-A0A945BK59-F1
#
_cell.length_a   1.000
_cell.length_b   1.000
_cell.length_c   1.000
_cell.angle_alpha   90.00
_cell.angle_beta   90.00
_cell.angle_gamma   90.00
#
_symmetry.space_group_name_H-M   'P 1'
#
loop_
_entity.id
_entity.type
_entity.pdbx_description
1 polymer ?
#
loop_
_entity_poly.entity_id
_entity_poly.type
_entity_poly.pdbx_seq_one_letter_code
_entity_poly.pdbx_strand_id
1 'polypeptide(L)'
;MPQKQWTLRVLRDKRYKVWLEHEPKITALYDLKTDPLEQNNLLNSDKPKHLAALKKFRAIIGSQPKIDGRPFYRPRKANSWDKQLQAKVEKPAANKPKRERRRKRKATQQ
;
A
#
# COMPACT_ATOMS: atom_id res chain seq x y z
N MET A 1 1.45 -13.22 12.80
CA MET A 1 2.13 -12.29 11.89
C MET A 1 3.22 -11.57 12.65
N PRO A 2 4.46 -11.49 12.14
CA PRO A 2 5.51 -10.70 12.78
C PRO A 2 5.09 -9.23 12.88
N GLN A 3 5.29 -8.63 14.05
CA GLN A 3 4.98 -7.23 14.32
C GLN A 3 6.04 -6.36 13.64
N LYS A 4 5.66 -5.59 12.61
CA LYS A 4 6.59 -4.70 11.91
C LYS A 4 6.74 -3.39 12.68
N GLN A 5 7.98 -3.05 13.06
CA GLN A 5 8.30 -1.85 13.83
C GLN A 5 8.24 -0.55 13.01
N TRP A 6 8.30 -0.67 11.68
CA TRP A 6 8.21 0.43 10.72
C TRP A 6 7.15 0.14 9.66
N THR A 7 6.49 1.18 9.19
CA THR A 7 5.47 1.10 8.16
C THR A 7 5.66 2.19 7.13
N LEU A 8 4.92 2.10 6.03
CA LEU A 8 4.97 3.08 4.97
C LEU A 8 4.52 4.44 5.52
N ARG A 9 5.34 5.46 5.27
CA ARG A 9 5.07 6.83 5.74
C ARG A 9 5.21 7.80 4.58
N VAL A 10 4.52 8.93 4.71
CA VAL A 10 4.59 10.02 3.75
C VAL A 10 4.85 11.28 4.54
N LEU A 11 5.87 12.04 4.15
CA LEU A 11 6.13 13.37 4.68
C LEU A 11 5.90 14.37 3.56
N ARG A 12 5.25 15.48 3.88
CA ARG A 12 4.91 16.51 2.91
C ARG A 12 5.12 17.88 3.54
N ASP A 13 5.69 18.79 2.77
CA ASP A 13 5.61 20.22 3.04
C ASP A 13 4.74 20.93 1.99
N LYS A 14 4.79 22.26 1.93
CA LYS A 14 3.96 23.03 0.98
C LYS A 14 4.25 22.68 -0.48
N ARG A 15 5.47 22.25 -0.80
CA ARG A 15 5.93 22.07 -2.18
C ARG A 15 6.33 20.63 -2.49
N TYR A 16 7.00 19.95 -1.58
CA TYR A 16 7.56 18.64 -1.85
C TYR A 16 6.89 17.57 -0.98
N LYS A 17 6.75 16.38 -1.56
CA LYS A 17 6.28 15.17 -0.88
C LYS A 17 7.31 14.09 -1.03
N VAL A 18 7.61 13.38 0.07
CA VAL A 18 8.48 12.21 0.07
C VAL A 18 7.73 10.98 0.56
N TRP A 19 8.01 9.87 -0.09
CA TRP A 19 7.54 8.55 0.30
C TRP A 19 8.65 7.80 1.03
N LEU A 20 8.28 7.18 2.14
CA LEU A 20 9.14 6.31 2.92
C LEU A 20 8.61 4.89 2.85
N GLU A 21 9.53 3.97 2.72
CA GLU A 21 9.22 2.54 2.76
C GLU A 21 9.16 2.03 4.20
N HIS A 22 9.37 0.73 4.37
CA HIS A 22 9.41 0.01 5.63
C HIS A 22 10.62 0.31 6.52
N GLU A 23 11.42 1.29 6.14
CA GLU A 23 12.61 1.79 6.79
C GLU A 23 12.64 3.32 6.65
N PRO A 24 13.44 4.05 7.45
CA PRO A 24 13.65 5.50 7.32
C PRO A 24 14.40 5.90 6.03
N LYS A 25 14.05 5.28 4.90
CA LYS A 25 14.63 5.47 3.58
C LYS A 25 13.60 6.10 2.65
N ILE A 26 14.01 7.20 2.02
CA ILE A 26 13.20 7.88 1.01
C ILE A 26 13.25 7.07 -0.29
N THR A 27 12.08 6.74 -0.83
CA THR A 27 11.94 5.99 -2.09
C THR A 27 11.38 6.83 -3.23
N ALA A 28 10.71 7.93 -2.92
CA ALA A 28 10.28 8.89 -3.93
C ALA A 28 10.28 10.32 -3.40
N LEU A 29 10.51 11.28 -4.30
CA LEU A 29 10.35 12.71 -4.09
C LEU A 29 9.53 13.29 -5.23
N TYR A 30 8.52 14.10 -4.92
CA TYR A 30 7.68 14.78 -5.90
C TYR A 30 7.59 16.28 -5.61
N ASP A 31 7.64 17.11 -6.66
CA ASP A 31 7.35 18.55 -6.58
C ASP A 31 5.87 18.80 -6.92
N LEU A 32 5.07 19.01 -5.89
CA LEU A 32 3.63 19.16 -5.96
C LEU A 32 3.18 20.47 -6.64
N LYS A 33 4.09 21.43 -6.81
CA LYS A 33 3.78 22.68 -7.51
C LYS A 33 3.77 22.48 -9.02
N THR A 34 4.73 21.71 -9.54
CA THR A 34 4.89 21.47 -10.99
C THR A 34 4.30 20.14 -11.43
N ASP A 35 4.21 19.18 -10.51
CA ASP A 35 3.72 17.83 -10.72
C ASP A 35 2.78 17.41 -9.55
N PRO A 36 1.57 17.99 -9.50
CA PRO A 36 0.59 17.70 -8.45
C PRO A 36 0.06 16.27 -8.49
N LEU A 37 0.22 15.56 -9.62
CA LEU A 37 -0.23 14.18 -9.82
C LEU A 37 0.87 13.15 -9.52
N GLU A 38 2.05 13.60 -9.08
CA GLU A 38 3.15 12.72 -8.63
C GLU A 38 3.61 11.74 -9.73
N GLN A 39 3.65 12.18 -10.98
CA GLN A 39 4.02 11.36 -12.13
C GLN A 39 5.55 11.20 -12.27
N ASN A 40 6.31 12.21 -11.84
CA ASN A 40 7.75 12.30 -12.06
C ASN A 40 8.51 12.18 -10.74
N ASN A 41 9.10 11.01 -10.49
CA ASN A 41 9.94 10.80 -9.31
C ASN A 41 11.28 11.54 -9.44
N LEU A 42 11.54 12.48 -8.54
CA LEU A 42 12.70 13.36 -8.51
C LEU A 42 13.83 12.85 -7.61
N LEU A 43 13.77 11.59 -7.16
CA LEU A 43 14.75 11.01 -6.23
C LEU A 43 16.20 11.12 -6.74
N ASN A 44 16.39 10.86 -8.04
CA ASN A 44 17.71 10.85 -8.70
C ASN A 44 18.02 12.15 -9.44
N SER A 45 17.31 13.24 -9.11
CA SER A 45 17.50 14.51 -9.81
C SER A 45 18.66 15.32 -9.22
N ASP A 46 19.58 15.75 -10.08
CA ASP A 46 20.75 16.56 -9.69
C ASP A 46 20.47 18.05 -9.49
N LYS A 47 19.20 18.47 -9.64
CA LYS A 47 18.84 19.89 -9.46
C LYS A 47 19.07 20.30 -8.00
N PRO A 48 19.71 21.46 -7.75
CA PRO A 48 20.09 21.87 -6.38
C PRO A 48 18.86 22.02 -5.46
N LYS A 49 17.71 22.43 -6.02
CA LYS A 49 16.45 22.54 -5.29
C LYS A 49 15.94 21.19 -4.77
N HIS A 50 16.12 20.12 -5.54
CA HIS A 50 15.66 18.78 -5.18
C HIS A 50 16.59 18.17 -4.14
N LEU A 51 17.91 18.33 -4.31
CA LEU A 51 18.90 17.92 -3.32
C LEU A 51 18.70 18.61 -1.96
N ALA A 52 18.40 19.92 -1.97
CA ALA A 52 18.07 20.66 -0.75
C ALA A 52 16.80 20.12 -0.07
N ALA A 53 15.76 19.78 -0.85
CA ALA A 53 14.55 19.16 -0.33
C ALA A 53 14.85 17.77 0.29
N LEU A 54 15.61 16.92 -0.39
CA LEU A 54 16.04 15.62 0.15
C LEU A 54 16.82 15.77 1.45
N LYS A 55 17.77 16.71 1.51
CA LYS A 55 18.55 16.99 2.72
C LYS A 55 17.65 17.40 3.88
N LYS A 56 16.68 18.29 3.62
CA LYS A 56 15.68 18.72 4.62
C LYS A 56 14.87 17.54 5.15
N PHE A 57 14.32 16.71 4.27
CA PHE A 57 13.51 15.55 4.70
C PHE A 57 14.37 14.50 5.42
N ARG A 58 15.60 14.25 4.98
CA ARG A 58 16.53 13.35 5.68
C ARG A 58 16.82 13.83 7.10
N ALA A 59 16.99 15.14 7.31
CA ALA A 59 17.17 15.69 8.66
C ALA A 59 15.93 15.45 9.55
N ILE A 60 14.73 15.67 9.01
CA ILE A 60 13.46 15.41 9.73
C ILE A 60 13.35 13.92 10.07
N ILE A 61 13.58 13.03 9.11
CA ILE A 61 13.53 11.57 9.32
C ILE A 61 14.57 11.14 10.36
N GLY A 62 15.77 11.71 10.34
CA GLY A 62 16.81 11.43 11.33
C GLY A 62 16.46 11.89 12.74
N SER A 63 15.55 12.86 12.89
CA SER A 63 15.04 13.31 14.21
C SER A 63 13.89 12.46 14.75
N GLN A 64 13.31 11.58 13.93
CA GLN A 64 12.19 10.72 14.34
C GLN A 64 12.67 9.51 15.17
N PRO A 65 11.81 8.96 16.06
CA PRO A 65 12.15 7.77 16.81
C PRO A 65 12.43 6.58 15.88
N LYS A 66 13.35 5.70 16.31
CA LYS A 66 13.68 4.45 15.58
C LYS A 66 12.53 3.44 15.53
N ILE A 67 11.47 3.66 16.28
CA ILE A 67 10.29 2.78 16.32
C ILE A 67 9.08 3.68 16.12
N ASP A 68 8.22 3.28 15.19
CA ASP A 68 6.99 4.00 14.89
C ASP A 68 5.96 3.80 16.01
N GLY A 69 5.32 4.90 16.45
CA GLY A 69 4.39 4.91 17.58
C GLY A 69 3.02 4.30 17.29
N ARG A 70 2.91 3.38 16.32
CA ARG A 70 1.64 2.79 15.91
C ARG A 70 1.10 1.86 17.01
N PRO A 71 -0.20 1.95 17.35
CA PRO A 71 -0.79 1.03 18.32
C PRO A 71 -0.80 -0.41 17.79
N PHE A 72 -0.23 -1.33 18.57
CA PHE A 72 -0.35 -2.76 18.33
C PHE A 72 -1.57 -3.29 19.06
N TYR A 73 -2.70 -3.38 18.35
CA TYR A 73 -3.91 -3.98 18.90
C TYR A 73 -3.69 -5.45 19.21
N ARG A 74 -4.01 -5.84 20.44
CA ARG A 74 -4.05 -7.24 20.85
C ARG A 74 -5.47 -7.77 20.63
N PRO A 75 -5.63 -9.03 20.19
CA PRO A 75 -6.94 -9.65 20.17
C PRO A 75 -7.59 -9.55 21.56
N ARG A 76 -8.85 -9.09 21.59
CA ARG A 76 -9.62 -9.10 22.82
C ARG A 76 -9.95 -10.54 23.22
N LYS A 77 -10.20 -10.77 24.51
CA LYS A 77 -10.78 -12.04 24.97
C LYS A 77 -12.16 -12.21 24.33
N ALA A 78 -12.53 -13.45 24.01
CA ALA A 78 -13.86 -13.76 23.52
C ALA A 78 -14.91 -13.46 24.59
N ASN A 79 -16.01 -12.84 24.19
CA ASN A 79 -17.17 -12.60 25.04
C ASN A 79 -18.15 -13.77 24.93
N SER A 80 -18.98 -13.95 25.96
CA SER A 80 -20.03 -14.98 25.99
C SER A 80 -21.10 -14.81 24.90
N TRP A 81 -21.25 -13.59 24.37
CA TRP A 81 -22.21 -13.23 23.34
C TRP A 81 -21.58 -13.14 21.92
N ASP A 82 -20.29 -13.47 21.79
CA ASP A 82 -19.65 -13.53 20.48
C ASP A 82 -20.25 -14.69 19.66
N LYS A 83 -20.85 -14.38 18.51
CA LYS A 83 -21.41 -15.40 17.62
C LYS A 83 -20.30 -16.16 16.92
N GLN A 84 -20.30 -17.49 17.01
CA GLN A 84 -19.47 -18.34 16.16
C GLN A 84 -20.03 -18.35 14.74
N LEU A 85 -19.40 -17.58 13.85
CA LEU A 85 -19.63 -17.73 12.42
C LEU A 85 -19.00 -19.06 12.00
N GLN A 86 -19.82 -20.08 11.76
CA GLN A 86 -19.38 -21.22 10.98
C GLN A 86 -19.09 -20.70 9.58
N ALA A 87 -17.81 -20.41 9.30
CA ALA A 87 -17.37 -20.13 7.95
C ALA A 87 -17.86 -21.30 7.09
N LYS A 88 -18.79 -21.04 6.17
CA LYS A 88 -19.15 -22.04 5.16
C LYS A 88 -17.84 -22.40 4.48
N VAL A 89 -17.35 -23.60 4.74
CA VAL A 89 -16.29 -24.23 3.96
C VAL A 89 -16.68 -23.99 2.51
N GLU A 90 -15.87 -23.24 1.78
CA GLU A 90 -16.06 -23.05 0.36
C GLU A 90 -16.12 -24.45 -0.23
N LYS A 91 -17.32 -24.91 -0.58
CA LYS A 91 -17.46 -26.17 -1.31
C LYS A 91 -16.62 -25.98 -2.56
N PRO A 92 -15.64 -26.86 -2.85
CA PRO A 92 -14.82 -26.73 -4.05
C PRO A 92 -15.79 -26.58 -5.23
N ALA A 93 -15.53 -25.58 -6.08
CA ALA A 93 -16.40 -25.26 -7.19
C ALA A 93 -16.70 -26.55 -7.97
N ALA A 94 -17.92 -27.07 -7.81
CA ALA A 94 -18.36 -28.20 -8.61
C ALA A 94 -18.12 -27.80 -10.07
N ASN A 95 -17.37 -28.62 -10.80
CA ASN A 95 -17.13 -28.48 -12.24
C ASN A 95 -18.50 -28.42 -12.95
N LYS A 96 -19.09 -27.23 -13.04
CA LYS A 96 -20.30 -27.02 -13.82
C LYS A 96 -19.88 -27.19 -15.27
N PRO A 97 -20.41 -28.17 -16.02
CA PRO A 97 -19.98 -28.41 -17.39
C PRO A 97 -20.12 -27.11 -18.19
N LYS A 98 -18.99 -26.66 -18.73
CA LYS A 98 -18.82 -25.40 -19.46
C LYS A 98 -19.64 -25.45 -20.75
N ARG A 99 -20.93 -25.12 -20.65
CA ARG A 99 -21.85 -24.61 -21.68
C ARG A 99 -21.50 -25.03 -23.12
N GLU A 100 -21.30 -26.31 -23.38
CA GLU A 100 -20.96 -26.84 -24.70
C GLU A 100 -22.13 -26.67 -25.70
N ARG A 101 -23.36 -26.61 -25.16
CA ARG A 101 -24.59 -26.30 -25.91
C ARG A 101 -24.58 -24.95 -26.63
N ARG A 102 -23.81 -23.94 -26.18
CA ARG A 102 -23.76 -22.63 -26.87
C ARG A 102 -22.87 -22.66 -28.12
N ARG A 103 -21.88 -23.57 -28.19
CA ARG A 103 -21.03 -23.74 -29.39
C ARG A 103 -21.76 -24.53 -30.48
N LYS A 104 -22.51 -25.58 -30.13
CA LYS A 104 -23.28 -26.36 -31.11
C LYS A 104 -24.38 -25.55 -31.82
N ARG A 105 -25.05 -24.62 -31.12
CA ARG A 105 -26.07 -23.74 -31.72
C ARG A 105 -25.52 -22.71 -32.74
N LYS A 106 -24.23 -22.38 -32.69
CA LYS A 106 -23.60 -21.45 -33.63
C LYS A 106 -23.06 -22.12 -34.90
N ALA A 107 -22.95 -23.45 -34.92
CA ALA A 107 -22.50 -24.21 -36.08
C ALA A 107 -23.64 -24.68 -37.01
N THR A 108 -24.90 -24.46 -36.62
CA THR A 108 -26.09 -24.89 -37.37
C THR A 108 -26.85 -23.71 -38.02
N GLN A 109 -26.21 -22.53 -38.11
CA GLN A 109 -26.75 -21.33 -38.77
C GLN A 109 -25.80 -20.84 -39.88
N GLN A 110 -25.23 -21.78 -40.64
CA GLN A 110 -24.67 -21.51 -41.96
C GLN A 110 -25.56 -22.17 -42.99
#